data_AF-A0A2V1MXL6-F1
#
_entry.id   AF-A0A2V1MXL6-F1
#
_cell.length_a   1.000
_cell.length_b   1.000
_cell.length_c   1.000
_cell.angle_alpha   90.00
_cell.angle_beta   90.00
_cell.angle_gamma   90.00
#
_symmetry.space_group_name_H-M   'P 1'
#
loop_
_entity.id
_entity.type
_entity.pdbx_description
1 polymer ?
#
loop_
_entity_poly.entity_id
_entity_poly.type
_entity_poly.pdbx_seq_one_letter_code
_entity_poly.pdbx_strand_id
1 'polypeptide(L)'
;MAFSLFGNRKGSEENELNRQVRQLSVSAIIPNRFQPRQVFDPTAITELAQTIQEHGLLQPIVVREYEADRFEIIAGERRFRAVNELGWTSVSAIVEDLNDDETASMALIENLQREQLSAVEEADAYHRLMTLNKLTQTELASAIGKSQSFVANKLRLLKLTDPVKAAIMTHQITERHGRALLRVPNNQQAAVLDQVIADQLTVKESEQLIDNLGKTPKKKAKPRAVSSDTRVAVNTIQRSVKMVTDAGIQATSKKEDHDEFVRVIIDIPKQK
;
A
#
# COMPACT_ATOMS: atom_id res chain seq x y z
N MET A 1 -14.37 10.21 -15.77
CA MET A 1 -14.90 9.03 -15.04
C MET A 1 -14.72 9.12 -13.52
N ALA A 2 -13.67 9.76 -12.95
CA ALA A 2 -13.52 9.90 -11.48
C ALA A 2 -14.41 11.00 -10.83
N PHE A 3 -15.05 11.85 -11.64
CA PHE A 3 -15.73 13.08 -11.18
C PHE A 3 -17.17 12.89 -10.68
N SER A 4 -17.80 11.73 -10.93
CA SER A 4 -19.24 11.50 -10.63
C SER A 4 -19.52 11.06 -9.18
N LEU A 5 -18.48 10.92 -8.35
CA LEU A 5 -18.57 10.14 -7.11
C LEU A 5 -18.73 10.98 -5.83
N PHE A 6 -18.53 12.30 -5.91
CA PHE A 6 -18.47 13.19 -4.73
C PHE A 6 -19.69 14.09 -4.54
N GLY A 7 -20.63 14.05 -5.49
CA GLY A 7 -21.87 14.80 -5.42
C GLY A 7 -23.06 13.86 -5.42
N ASN A 8 -23.83 13.84 -4.32
CA ASN A 8 -25.17 13.27 -4.32
C ASN A 8 -26.10 14.18 -5.15
N ARG A 9 -25.95 14.19 -6.48
CA ARG A 9 -26.82 14.91 -7.41
C ARG A 9 -27.17 14.02 -8.60
N LYS A 10 -28.44 13.63 -8.65
CA LYS A 10 -29.15 13.26 -9.89
C LYS A 10 -29.12 14.43 -10.89
N GLY A 11 -27.98 14.64 -11.55
CA GLY A 11 -27.80 15.74 -12.51
C GLY A 11 -26.49 15.67 -13.31
N SER A 12 -25.83 14.51 -13.34
CA SER A 12 -24.49 14.35 -13.91
C SER A 12 -24.43 14.48 -15.44
N GLU A 13 -25.56 14.48 -16.15
CA GLU A 13 -25.58 14.67 -17.62
C GLU A 13 -25.75 16.15 -18.04
N GLU A 14 -26.34 17.02 -17.20
CA GLU A 14 -26.53 18.44 -17.55
C GLU A 14 -25.29 19.31 -17.31
N ASN A 15 -24.37 18.90 -16.43
CA ASN A 15 -23.22 19.72 -16.04
C ASN A 15 -21.97 19.56 -16.96
N GLU A 16 -21.94 18.59 -17.87
CA GLU A 16 -20.82 18.46 -18.83
C GLU A 16 -20.88 19.51 -19.96
N LEU A 17 -22.05 20.11 -20.20
CA LEU A 17 -22.28 21.01 -21.33
C LEU A 17 -22.00 22.50 -21.06
N ASN A 18 -21.63 22.88 -19.83
CA ASN A 18 -21.52 24.29 -19.45
C ASN A 18 -20.20 24.68 -18.76
N ARG A 19 -19.09 24.02 -19.10
CA ARG A 19 -17.73 24.51 -18.76
C ARG A 19 -17.39 25.74 -19.61
N GLN A 20 -18.00 26.88 -19.27
CA GLN A 20 -17.72 28.15 -19.94
C GLN A 20 -16.33 28.66 -19.54
N VAL A 21 -15.48 28.88 -20.54
CA VAL A 21 -14.20 29.56 -20.35
C VAL A 21 -14.48 31.06 -20.15
N ARG A 22 -14.03 31.60 -19.02
CA ARG A 22 -14.10 33.03 -18.68
C ARG A 22 -12.70 33.64 -18.66
N GLN A 23 -12.61 34.92 -19.00
CA GLN A 23 -11.39 35.69 -18.75
C GLN A 23 -11.44 36.24 -17.33
N LEU A 24 -10.48 35.86 -16.50
CA LEU A 24 -10.38 36.30 -15.11
C LEU A 24 -9.14 37.16 -14.91
N SER A 25 -9.23 38.14 -14.01
CA SER A 25 -8.07 38.91 -13.59
C SER A 25 -7.07 38.01 -12.87
N VAL A 26 -5.80 38.03 -13.26
CA VAL A 26 -4.74 37.26 -12.60
C VAL A 26 -4.63 37.64 -11.11
N SER A 27 -4.89 38.92 -10.77
CA SER A 27 -4.86 39.41 -9.40
C SER A 27 -5.98 38.86 -8.50
N ALA A 28 -7.05 38.33 -9.10
CA ALA A 28 -8.19 37.75 -8.39
C ALA A 28 -8.01 36.26 -8.10
N ILE A 29 -6.94 35.65 -8.61
CA ILE A 29 -6.70 34.20 -8.53
C ILE A 29 -5.59 33.95 -7.51
N ILE A 30 -5.86 33.05 -6.56
CA ILE A 30 -4.88 32.58 -5.59
C ILE A 30 -4.47 31.13 -5.86
N PRO A 31 -3.23 30.74 -5.52
CA PRO A 31 -2.81 29.35 -5.49
C PRO A 31 -3.71 28.51 -4.58
N ASN A 32 -3.84 27.22 -4.90
CA ASN A 32 -4.59 26.28 -4.08
C ASN A 32 -3.97 26.17 -2.67
N ARG A 33 -4.75 26.49 -1.63
CA ARG A 33 -4.30 26.42 -0.22
C ARG A 33 -3.95 25.01 0.23
N PHE A 34 -4.50 24.01 -0.45
CA PHE A 34 -4.29 22.58 -0.18
C PHE A 34 -3.26 21.96 -1.12
N GLN A 35 -2.51 22.74 -1.92
CA GLN A 35 -1.51 22.22 -2.86
C GLN A 35 -0.35 21.55 -2.09
N PRO A 36 -0.14 20.23 -2.21
CA PRO A 36 0.97 19.56 -1.53
C PRO A 36 2.33 19.86 -2.20
N ARG A 37 2.36 20.22 -3.49
CA ARG A 37 3.59 20.59 -4.19
C ARG A 37 3.96 22.04 -3.87
N GLN A 38 4.90 22.23 -2.94
CA GLN A 38 5.44 23.55 -2.62
C GLN A 38 6.67 23.91 -3.45
N VAL A 39 7.38 22.91 -4.00
CA VAL A 39 8.59 23.11 -4.80
C VAL A 39 8.27 22.94 -6.29
N PHE A 40 8.51 24.00 -7.05
CA PHE A 40 8.46 24.00 -8.51
C PHE A 40 9.84 24.34 -9.05
N ASP A 41 10.26 23.65 -10.10
CA ASP A 41 11.50 23.97 -10.81
C ASP A 41 11.33 25.31 -11.55
N PRO A 42 12.09 26.36 -11.20
CA PRO A 42 12.01 27.66 -11.86
C PRO A 42 12.28 27.57 -13.36
N THR A 43 13.23 26.72 -13.77
CA THR A 43 13.62 26.56 -15.18
C THR A 43 12.45 26.07 -16.02
N ALA A 44 11.75 25.05 -15.52
CA ALA A 44 10.58 24.46 -16.18
C ALA A 44 9.33 25.37 -16.15
N ILE A 45 9.31 26.43 -15.32
CA ILE A 45 8.29 27.48 -15.36
C ILE A 45 8.67 28.50 -16.43
N THR A 46 9.91 28.97 -16.46
CA THR A 46 10.38 29.94 -17.46
C THR A 46 10.28 29.40 -18.89
N GLU A 47 10.62 28.13 -19.13
CA GLU A 47 10.41 27.47 -20.44
C GLU A 47 8.93 27.44 -20.85
N LEU A 48 8.04 27.17 -19.89
CA LEU A 48 6.59 27.17 -20.12
C LEU A 48 6.07 28.60 -20.36
N ALA A 49 6.61 29.59 -19.65
CA ALA A 49 6.31 31.01 -19.85
C ALA A 49 6.68 31.45 -21.26
N GLN A 50 7.87 31.08 -21.75
CA GLN A 50 8.26 31.38 -23.13
C GLN A 50 7.31 30.74 -24.15
N THR A 51 6.94 29.47 -23.94
CA THR A 51 5.97 28.78 -24.81
C THR A 51 4.60 29.46 -24.82
N ILE A 52 4.10 29.87 -23.63
CA ILE A 52 2.82 30.58 -23.47
C ILE A 52 2.89 31.99 -24.10
N GLN A 53 4.03 32.66 -24.04
CA GLN A 53 4.23 33.96 -24.66
C GLN A 53 4.14 33.87 -26.20
N GLU A 54 4.68 32.82 -26.79
CA GLU A 54 4.69 32.61 -28.25
C GLU A 54 3.34 32.12 -28.79
N HIS A 55 2.69 31.17 -28.11
CA HIS A 55 1.52 30.45 -28.63
C HIS A 55 0.22 30.74 -27.88
N GLY A 56 0.28 31.54 -26.82
CA GLY A 56 -0.82 31.77 -25.91
C GLY A 56 -1.09 30.59 -24.96
N LEU A 57 -2.05 30.78 -24.06
CA LEU A 57 -2.48 29.73 -23.13
C LEU A 57 -3.48 28.79 -23.83
N LEU A 58 -2.98 27.69 -24.42
CA LEU A 58 -3.81 26.72 -25.16
C LEU A 58 -4.85 26.01 -24.30
N GLN A 59 -4.50 25.69 -23.04
CA GLN A 59 -5.41 25.03 -22.10
C GLN A 59 -5.73 26.00 -20.95
N PRO A 60 -7.02 26.32 -20.73
CA PRO A 60 -7.42 27.19 -19.64
C PRO A 60 -7.10 26.56 -18.28
N ILE A 61 -6.80 27.40 -17.29
CA ILE A 61 -6.68 26.94 -15.90
C ILE A 61 -8.06 26.62 -15.34
N VAL A 62 -8.14 25.75 -14.33
CA VAL A 62 -9.39 25.42 -13.66
C VAL A 62 -9.37 26.05 -12.29
N VAL A 63 -10.40 26.83 -11.99
CA VAL A 63 -10.53 27.56 -10.72
C VAL A 63 -11.93 27.35 -10.13
N ARG A 64 -12.06 27.59 -8.84
CA ARG A 64 -13.36 27.78 -8.19
C ARG A 64 -13.46 29.19 -7.64
N GLU A 65 -14.69 29.68 -7.53
CA GLU A 65 -14.97 30.90 -6.77
C GLU A 65 -15.10 30.54 -5.27
N TYR A 66 -14.28 31.14 -4.41
CA TYR A 66 -14.31 30.87 -2.96
C TYR A 66 -14.86 32.07 -2.15
N GLU A 67 -14.76 33.27 -2.71
CA GLU A 67 -15.38 34.51 -2.25
C GLU A 67 -15.81 35.29 -3.50
N ALA A 68 -16.73 36.25 -3.36
CA ALA A 68 -17.20 37.05 -4.49
C ALA A 68 -16.03 37.67 -5.26
N ASP A 69 -15.96 37.39 -6.56
CA ASP A 69 -14.89 37.83 -7.47
C ASP A 69 -13.47 37.38 -7.07
N ARG A 70 -13.33 36.34 -6.23
CA ARG A 70 -12.04 35.74 -5.87
C ARG A 70 -12.02 34.24 -6.14
N PHE A 71 -10.94 33.82 -6.78
CA PHE A 71 -10.83 32.49 -7.35
C PHE A 71 -9.63 31.73 -6.77
N GLU A 72 -9.81 30.44 -6.53
CA GLU A 72 -8.75 29.54 -6.10
C GLU A 72 -8.46 28.52 -7.20
N ILE A 73 -7.18 28.28 -7.48
CA ILE A 73 -6.76 27.30 -8.48
C ILE A 73 -7.15 25.89 -8.03
N ILE A 74 -7.89 25.17 -8.87
CA ILE A 74 -8.08 23.74 -8.72
C ILE A 74 -6.97 23.00 -9.46
N ALA A 75 -6.72 23.38 -10.73
CA ALA A 75 -5.73 22.74 -11.58
C ALA A 75 -5.05 23.74 -12.51
N GLY A 76 -3.76 23.48 -12.81
CA GLY A 76 -2.97 24.32 -13.71
C GLY A 76 -2.04 25.32 -13.00
N GLU A 77 -1.64 25.05 -11.76
CA GLU A 77 -0.72 25.88 -10.96
C GLU A 77 0.54 26.34 -11.73
N ARG A 78 1.18 25.44 -12.50
CA ARG A 78 2.35 25.79 -13.33
C ARG A 78 2.03 26.82 -14.42
N ARG A 79 0.86 26.70 -15.06
CA ARG A 79 0.38 27.63 -16.08
C ARG A 79 0.10 28.99 -15.48
N PHE A 80 -0.55 29.03 -14.30
CA PHE A 80 -0.77 30.29 -13.58
C PHE A 80 0.54 30.98 -13.20
N ARG A 81 1.54 30.23 -12.69
CA ARG A 81 2.86 30.79 -12.36
C ARG A 81 3.56 31.37 -13.58
N ALA A 82 3.53 30.66 -14.70
CA ALA A 82 4.09 31.15 -15.96
C ALA A 82 3.39 32.44 -16.45
N VAL A 83 2.06 32.47 -16.42
CA VAL A 83 1.26 33.67 -16.78
C VAL A 83 1.56 34.86 -15.84
N ASN A 84 1.77 34.59 -14.55
CA ASN A 84 2.16 35.59 -13.57
C ASN A 84 3.59 36.11 -13.80
N GLU A 85 4.52 35.24 -14.18
CA GLU A 85 5.91 35.60 -14.56
C GLU A 85 5.94 36.49 -15.82
N LEU A 86 5.04 36.23 -16.78
CA LEU A 86 4.86 37.06 -17.98
C LEU A 86 4.16 38.41 -17.70
N GLY A 87 3.65 38.63 -16.49
CA GLY A 87 2.95 39.86 -16.11
C GLY A 87 1.61 40.07 -16.80
N TRP A 88 0.92 38.99 -17.19
CA TRP A 88 -0.41 39.10 -17.81
C TRP A 88 -1.44 39.62 -16.80
N THR A 89 -2.37 40.46 -17.29
CA THR A 89 -3.47 40.99 -16.47
C THR A 89 -4.68 40.06 -16.41
N SER A 90 -4.90 39.26 -17.46
CA SER A 90 -6.03 38.36 -17.58
C SER A 90 -5.63 36.97 -18.07
N VAL A 91 -6.37 35.95 -17.65
CA VAL A 91 -6.12 34.56 -18.03
C VAL A 91 -7.42 33.81 -18.31
N SER A 92 -7.40 32.95 -19.33
CA SER A 92 -8.50 32.04 -19.64
C SER A 92 -8.64 30.97 -18.55
N ALA A 93 -9.78 30.94 -17.88
CA ALA A 93 -10.08 30.02 -16.80
C ALA A 93 -11.46 29.39 -16.95
N ILE A 94 -11.61 28.13 -16.53
CA ILE A 94 -12.90 27.47 -16.34
C ILE A 94 -13.24 27.62 -14.87
N VAL A 95 -14.40 28.21 -14.57
CA VAL A 95 -14.92 28.34 -13.20
C VAL A 95 -15.82 27.15 -12.92
N GLU A 96 -15.44 26.32 -11.95
CA GLU A 96 -16.27 25.23 -11.44
C GLU A 96 -16.87 25.60 -10.08
N ASP A 97 -18.16 25.32 -9.90
CA ASP A 97 -18.85 25.45 -8.61
C ASP A 97 -18.50 24.22 -7.75
N LEU A 98 -17.33 24.26 -7.11
CA LEU A 98 -16.88 23.24 -6.16
C LEU A 98 -16.78 23.81 -4.74
N ASN A 99 -17.32 23.07 -3.78
CA ASN A 99 -17.13 23.38 -2.37
C ASN A 99 -15.70 23.02 -1.88
N ASP A 100 -15.38 23.39 -0.64
CA ASP A 100 -14.06 23.15 -0.03
C ASP A 100 -13.69 21.67 -0.01
N ASP A 101 -14.63 20.81 0.37
CA ASP A 101 -14.42 19.36 0.49
C ASP A 101 -14.19 18.72 -0.88
N GLU A 102 -14.94 19.14 -1.90
CA GLU A 102 -14.79 18.69 -3.30
C GLU A 102 -13.43 19.10 -3.86
N THR A 103 -12.99 20.32 -3.59
CA THR A 103 -11.68 20.83 -4.04
C THR A 103 -10.53 20.11 -3.37
N ALA A 104 -10.61 19.90 -2.06
CA ALA A 104 -9.63 19.12 -1.31
C ALA A 104 -9.57 17.67 -1.81
N SER A 105 -10.73 17.09 -2.13
CA SER A 105 -10.82 15.72 -2.67
C SER A 105 -10.17 15.59 -4.03
N MET A 106 -10.37 16.58 -4.90
CA MET A 106 -9.74 16.63 -6.23
C MET A 106 -8.21 16.70 -6.13
N ALA A 107 -7.68 17.56 -5.25
CA ALA A 107 -6.25 17.66 -5.00
C ALA A 107 -5.66 16.35 -4.46
N LEU A 108 -6.39 15.65 -3.58
CA LEU A 108 -5.99 14.33 -3.07
C LEU A 108 -6.00 13.25 -4.16
N ILE A 109 -6.98 13.25 -5.06
CA ILE A 109 -7.08 12.27 -6.15
C ILE A 109 -5.97 12.47 -7.18
N GLU A 110 -5.69 13.71 -7.56
CA GLU A 110 -4.55 14.02 -8.45
C GLU A 110 -3.23 13.53 -7.83
N ASN A 111 -3.06 13.76 -6.53
CA ASN A 111 -1.87 13.26 -5.82
C ASN A 111 -1.82 11.73 -5.79
N LEU A 112 -2.95 11.07 -5.57
CA LEU A 112 -3.07 9.61 -5.55
C LEU A 112 -2.70 8.96 -6.90
N GLN A 113 -2.93 9.66 -8.02
CA GLN A 113 -2.58 9.16 -9.36
C GLN A 113 -1.08 9.23 -9.68
N ARG A 114 -0.23 9.67 -8.74
CA ARG A 114 1.22 9.70 -8.92
C ARG A 114 1.83 8.31 -8.74
N GLU A 115 2.67 7.89 -9.67
CA GLU A 115 3.25 6.53 -9.73
C GLU A 115 4.19 6.15 -8.57
N GLN A 116 4.50 7.07 -7.66
CA GLN A 116 5.59 6.92 -6.66
C GLN A 116 5.12 6.96 -5.20
N LEU A 117 3.81 6.86 -4.93
CA LEU A 117 3.33 6.85 -3.55
C LEU A 117 3.68 5.56 -2.83
N SER A 118 4.16 5.68 -1.59
CA SER A 118 4.30 4.54 -0.70
C SER A 118 2.94 4.03 -0.23
N ALA A 119 2.89 2.76 0.20
CA ALA A 119 1.66 2.14 0.66
C ALA A 119 1.02 2.86 1.88
N VAL A 120 1.82 3.55 2.69
CA VAL A 120 1.34 4.33 3.84
C VAL A 120 0.75 5.66 3.39
N GLU A 121 1.35 6.32 2.41
CA GLU A 121 0.81 7.58 1.85
C GLU A 121 -0.50 7.34 1.11
N GLU A 122 -0.61 6.25 0.34
CA GLU A 122 -1.88 5.83 -0.25
C GLU A 122 -2.96 5.60 0.82
N ALA A 123 -2.60 4.96 1.94
CA ALA A 123 -3.52 4.73 3.04
C ALA A 123 -3.99 6.04 3.71
N ASP A 124 -3.08 7.01 3.90
CA ASP A 124 -3.42 8.33 4.43
C ASP A 124 -4.35 9.09 3.47
N ALA A 125 -4.06 9.05 2.16
CA ALA A 125 -4.92 9.65 1.14
C ALA A 125 -6.32 9.04 1.14
N TYR A 126 -6.44 7.71 1.23
CA TYR A 126 -7.74 7.02 1.34
C TYR A 126 -8.49 7.44 2.59
N HIS A 127 -7.81 7.52 3.74
CA HIS A 127 -8.44 7.95 4.98
C HIS A 127 -8.96 9.39 4.91
N ARG A 128 -8.19 10.31 4.32
CA ARG A 128 -8.61 11.70 4.09
C ARG A 128 -9.80 11.79 3.15
N LEU A 129 -9.76 11.07 2.02
CA LEU A 129 -10.88 11.03 1.07
C LEU A 129 -12.17 10.51 1.72
N MET A 130 -12.08 9.48 2.56
CA MET A 130 -13.22 8.99 3.32
C MET A 130 -13.73 10.02 4.33
N THR A 131 -12.83 10.71 5.03
CA THR A 131 -13.21 11.68 6.07
C THR A 131 -13.88 12.92 5.47
N LEU A 132 -13.28 13.51 4.43
CA LEU A 132 -13.79 14.72 3.75
C LEU A 132 -15.17 14.47 3.14
N ASN A 133 -15.32 13.35 2.43
CA ASN A 133 -16.55 13.05 1.68
C ASN A 133 -17.53 12.16 2.46
N LYS A 134 -17.22 11.85 3.73
CA LYS A 134 -18.00 10.96 4.60
C LYS A 134 -18.30 9.59 3.96
N LEU A 135 -17.36 9.09 3.17
CA LEU A 135 -17.51 7.82 2.45
C LEU A 135 -17.20 6.63 3.37
N THR A 136 -17.95 5.55 3.16
CA THR A 136 -17.60 4.23 3.67
C THR A 136 -16.46 3.61 2.86
N GLN A 137 -15.82 2.58 3.42
CA GLN A 137 -14.77 1.83 2.70
C GLN A 137 -15.30 1.19 1.42
N THR A 138 -16.58 0.80 1.40
CA THR A 138 -17.23 0.17 0.24
C THR A 138 -17.44 1.18 -0.89
N GLU A 139 -17.91 2.38 -0.55
CA GLU A 139 -18.10 3.46 -1.54
C GLU A 139 -16.77 3.92 -2.12
N LEU A 140 -15.75 4.11 -1.28
CA LEU A 140 -14.40 4.43 -1.76
C LEU A 140 -13.86 3.32 -2.66
N ALA A 141 -14.02 2.05 -2.29
CA ALA A 141 -13.55 0.92 -3.09
C ALA A 141 -14.21 0.88 -4.47
N SER A 142 -15.52 1.09 -4.54
CA SER A 142 -16.27 1.21 -5.80
C SER A 142 -15.74 2.36 -6.65
N ALA A 143 -15.54 3.53 -6.04
CA ALA A 143 -15.02 4.73 -6.68
C ALA A 143 -13.66 4.54 -7.36
N ILE A 144 -12.76 3.76 -6.74
CA ILE A 144 -11.41 3.50 -7.26
C ILE A 144 -11.28 2.18 -8.02
N GLY A 145 -12.38 1.46 -8.25
CA GLY A 145 -12.39 0.18 -8.97
C GLY A 145 -11.62 -0.95 -8.26
N LYS A 146 -11.64 -0.97 -6.92
CA LYS A 146 -10.97 -1.98 -6.09
C LYS A 146 -11.97 -2.70 -5.19
N SER A 147 -11.55 -3.77 -4.53
CA SER A 147 -12.37 -4.44 -3.53
C SER A 147 -12.39 -3.66 -2.21
N GLN A 148 -13.48 -3.77 -1.45
CA GLN A 148 -13.54 -3.22 -0.09
C GLN A 148 -12.40 -3.78 0.79
N SER A 149 -12.04 -5.05 0.59
CA SER A 149 -10.91 -5.67 1.29
C SER A 149 -9.55 -5.05 0.95
N PHE A 150 -9.36 -4.55 -0.27
CA PHE A 150 -8.15 -3.84 -0.67
C PHE A 150 -8.02 -2.52 0.11
N VAL A 151 -9.07 -1.70 0.10
CA VAL A 151 -9.12 -0.44 0.85
C VAL A 151 -8.93 -0.68 2.35
N ALA A 152 -9.62 -1.67 2.92
CA ALA A 152 -9.49 -2.03 4.33
C ALA A 152 -8.05 -2.43 4.70
N ASN A 153 -7.38 -3.23 3.86
CA ASN A 153 -5.99 -3.64 4.12
C ASN A 153 -5.02 -2.45 4.09
N LYS A 154 -5.20 -1.50 3.16
CA LYS A 154 -4.42 -0.26 3.14
C LYS A 154 -4.62 0.57 4.39
N LEU A 155 -5.87 0.86 4.75
CA LEU A 155 -6.19 1.67 5.93
C LEU A 155 -5.65 1.07 7.23
N ARG A 156 -5.56 -0.26 7.32
CA ARG A 156 -4.99 -0.92 8.49
C ARG A 156 -3.52 -0.57 8.73
N LEU A 157 -2.75 -0.20 7.70
CA LEU A 157 -1.36 0.20 7.83
C LEU A 157 -1.20 1.46 8.71
N LEU A 158 -2.22 2.32 8.77
CA LEU A 158 -2.20 3.52 9.62
C LEU A 158 -2.19 3.19 11.12
N LYS A 159 -2.52 1.95 11.50
CA LYS A 159 -2.48 1.46 12.89
C LYS A 159 -1.07 1.04 13.33
N LEU A 160 -0.12 0.97 12.42
CA LEU A 160 1.26 0.62 12.72
C LEU A 160 1.96 1.75 13.48
N THR A 161 2.97 1.39 14.26
CA THR A 161 3.87 2.36 14.90
C THR A 161 4.69 3.13 13.87
N ASP A 162 5.12 4.34 14.23
CA ASP A 162 5.89 5.22 13.33
C ASP A 162 7.16 4.58 12.76
N PRO A 163 7.97 3.79 13.52
CA PRO A 163 9.12 3.09 12.95
C PRO A 163 8.75 2.13 11.82
N VAL A 164 7.65 1.39 11.95
CA VAL A 164 7.19 0.45 10.93
C VAL A 164 6.65 1.20 9.71
N LYS A 165 5.89 2.28 9.91
CA LYS A 165 5.43 3.14 8.80
C LYS A 165 6.61 3.70 8.02
N ALA A 166 7.63 4.22 8.71
CA ALA A 166 8.85 4.74 8.09
C ALA A 166 9.61 3.67 7.29
N ALA A 167 9.71 2.45 7.81
CA ALA A 167 10.36 1.33 7.10
C ALA A 167 9.60 0.92 5.82
N ILE A 168 8.26 1.04 5.80
CA ILE A 168 7.46 0.82 4.59
C ILE A 168 7.67 1.95 3.59
N MET A 169 7.67 3.21 4.05
CA MET A 169 7.86 4.40 3.21
C MET A 169 9.24 4.42 2.55
N THR A 170 10.26 3.98 3.26
CA THR A 170 11.65 3.88 2.77
C THR A 170 11.94 2.57 2.03
N HIS A 171 10.91 1.74 1.79
CA HIS A 171 11.00 0.45 1.11
C HIS A 171 11.95 -0.58 1.76
N GLN A 172 12.33 -0.40 3.03
CA GLN A 172 13.10 -1.40 3.80
C GLN A 172 12.28 -2.68 4.00
N ILE A 173 10.96 -2.54 4.14
CA ILE A 173 10.02 -3.66 4.16
C ILE A 173 8.85 -3.41 3.22
N THR A 174 8.26 -4.49 2.72
CA THR A 174 7.07 -4.39 1.87
C THR A 174 5.79 -4.18 2.69
N GLU A 175 4.72 -3.71 2.04
CA GLU A 175 3.38 -3.61 2.63
C GLU A 175 2.94 -4.92 3.32
N ARG A 176 3.27 -6.07 2.73
CA ARG A 176 2.89 -7.37 3.29
C ARG A 176 3.57 -7.67 4.63
N HIS A 177 4.83 -7.26 4.81
CA HIS A 177 5.51 -7.33 6.11
C HIS A 177 4.80 -6.45 7.14
N GLY A 178 4.48 -5.20 6.77
CA GLY A 178 3.71 -4.30 7.62
C GLY A 178 2.37 -4.91 8.06
N ARG A 179 1.66 -5.56 7.14
CA ARG A 179 0.39 -6.24 7.45
C ARG A 179 0.57 -7.40 8.44
N ALA A 180 1.68 -8.13 8.40
CA ALA A 180 1.99 -9.17 9.38
C ALA A 180 2.23 -8.56 10.77
N LEU A 181 2.97 -7.45 10.85
CA LEU A 181 3.29 -6.73 12.08
C LEU A 181 2.06 -6.17 12.81
N LEU A 182 0.92 -5.99 12.13
CA LEU A 182 -0.35 -5.61 12.78
C LEU A 182 -0.85 -6.63 13.81
N ARG A 183 -0.35 -7.86 13.78
CA ARG A 183 -0.68 -8.90 14.76
C ARG A 183 0.17 -8.79 16.03
N VAL A 184 1.22 -7.97 16.00
CA VAL A 184 2.14 -7.73 17.11
C VAL A 184 1.67 -6.49 17.89
N PRO A 185 1.66 -6.54 19.25
CA PRO A 185 1.41 -5.37 20.07
C PRO A 185 2.36 -4.20 19.74
N ASN A 186 1.85 -2.96 19.79
CA ASN A 186 2.61 -1.79 19.35
C ASN A 186 3.98 -1.63 20.04
N ASN A 187 4.10 -1.97 21.33
CA ASN A 187 5.35 -1.90 22.08
C ASN A 187 6.42 -2.92 21.64
N GLN A 188 6.03 -3.97 20.90
CA GLN A 188 6.94 -5.00 20.39
C GLN A 188 7.22 -4.86 18.89
N GLN A 189 6.42 -4.07 18.15
CA GLN A 189 6.55 -3.94 16.70
C GLN A 189 7.94 -3.49 16.25
N ALA A 190 8.55 -2.52 16.95
CA ALA A 190 9.89 -2.03 16.61
C ALA A 190 10.96 -3.13 16.73
N ALA A 191 10.94 -3.90 17.83
CA ALA A 191 11.90 -4.99 18.04
C ALA A 191 11.75 -6.10 16.99
N VAL A 192 10.50 -6.43 16.60
CA VAL A 192 10.25 -7.43 15.55
C VAL A 192 10.66 -6.90 14.18
N LEU A 193 10.43 -5.61 13.89
CA LEU A 193 10.88 -4.96 12.66
C LEU A 193 12.39 -5.02 12.52
N ASP A 194 13.13 -4.68 13.58
CA ASP A 194 14.59 -4.71 13.58
C ASP A 194 15.11 -6.10 13.24
N GLN A 195 14.49 -7.14 13.80
CA GLN A 195 14.82 -8.53 13.48
C GLN A 195 14.48 -8.90 12.04
N VAL A 196 13.30 -8.50 11.53
CA VAL A 196 12.90 -8.74 10.13
C VAL A 196 13.91 -8.13 9.15
N ILE A 197 14.39 -6.92 9.43
CA ILE A 197 15.36 -6.22 8.59
C ILE A 197 16.75 -6.85 8.72
N ALA A 198 17.22 -7.12 9.94
CA ALA A 198 18.55 -7.67 10.19
C ALA A 198 18.74 -9.05 9.57
N ASP A 199 17.72 -9.92 9.70
CA ASP A 199 17.73 -11.28 9.17
C ASP A 199 17.24 -11.35 7.70
N GLN A 200 16.87 -10.21 7.10
CA GLN A 200 16.29 -10.09 5.75
C GLN A 200 15.15 -11.09 5.49
N LEU A 201 14.25 -11.22 6.47
CA LEU A 201 13.21 -12.23 6.43
C LEU A 201 12.24 -12.00 5.28
N THR A 202 11.82 -13.07 4.63
CA THR A 202 10.69 -13.04 3.72
C THR A 202 9.38 -12.80 4.48
N VAL A 203 8.31 -12.44 3.77
CA VAL A 203 6.97 -12.27 4.37
C VAL A 203 6.55 -13.50 5.16
N LYS A 204 6.81 -14.70 4.61
CA LYS A 204 6.44 -15.97 5.23
C LYS A 204 7.25 -16.23 6.51
N GLU A 205 8.54 -15.93 6.50
CA GLU A 205 9.40 -16.08 7.68
C GLU A 205 9.04 -15.07 8.76
N SER A 206 8.69 -13.84 8.36
CA SER A 206 8.20 -12.80 9.26
C SER A 206 6.89 -13.21 9.93
N GLU A 207 5.94 -13.77 9.18
CA GLU A 207 4.72 -14.34 9.73
C GLU A 207 5.01 -15.48 10.72
N GLN A 208 5.97 -16.36 10.39
CA GLN A 208 6.38 -17.46 11.26
C GLN A 208 7.04 -16.96 12.56
N LEU A 209 7.87 -15.92 12.48
CA LEU A 209 8.48 -15.25 13.64
C LEU A 209 7.40 -14.69 14.57
N ILE A 210 6.42 -13.98 14.00
CA ILE A 210 5.29 -13.38 14.73
C ILE A 210 4.40 -14.45 15.36
N ASP A 211 4.13 -15.54 14.64
CA ASP A 211 3.38 -16.68 15.16
C ASP A 211 4.08 -17.35 16.35
N ASN A 212 5.41 -17.35 16.37
CA ASN A 212 6.21 -17.91 17.45
C ASN A 212 6.27 -16.98 18.68
N LEU A 213 6.17 -15.66 18.50
CA LEU A 213 6.09 -14.67 19.58
C LEU A 213 4.76 -14.76 20.35
N GLY A 214 3.64 -14.97 19.63
CA GLY A 214 2.31 -15.11 20.24
C GLY A 214 2.06 -16.46 20.91
N LYS A 215 2.85 -17.48 20.59
CA LYS A 215 2.87 -18.73 21.32
C LYS A 215 3.83 -18.53 22.51
N THR A 216 3.28 -18.41 23.72
CA THR A 216 4.06 -18.82 24.90
C THR A 216 4.76 -20.11 24.53
N PRO A 217 6.07 -20.26 24.80
CA PRO A 217 6.76 -21.48 24.46
C PRO A 217 6.04 -22.58 25.24
N LYS A 218 5.13 -23.31 24.58
CA LYS A 218 4.90 -24.70 24.91
C LYS A 218 6.29 -25.26 24.80
N LYS A 219 6.96 -25.43 25.96
CA LYS A 219 8.26 -26.06 26.09
C LYS A 219 8.30 -27.06 24.97
N LYS A 220 9.17 -26.87 23.96
CA LYS A 220 9.43 -27.91 22.96
C LYS A 220 9.52 -29.15 23.82
N ALA A 221 8.56 -30.06 23.68
CA ALA A 221 8.58 -31.27 24.48
C ALA A 221 9.98 -31.78 24.23
N LYS A 222 10.81 -31.82 25.29
CA LYS A 222 12.11 -32.49 25.19
C LYS A 222 11.77 -33.78 24.46
N PRO A 223 12.45 -34.13 23.34
CA PRO A 223 12.17 -35.39 22.68
C PRO A 223 12.10 -36.40 23.81
N ARG A 224 10.90 -36.97 24.04
CA ARG A 224 10.68 -37.89 25.15
C ARG A 224 11.83 -38.85 25.01
N ALA A 225 12.67 -38.94 26.05
CA ALA A 225 13.69 -39.98 26.09
C ALA A 225 12.94 -41.24 25.67
N VAL A 226 13.32 -41.79 24.52
CA VAL A 226 12.73 -43.02 24.03
C VAL A 226 12.93 -43.95 25.21
N SER A 227 11.81 -44.39 25.81
CA SER A 227 11.80 -45.46 26.78
C SER A 227 12.86 -46.47 26.32
N SER A 228 13.73 -46.94 27.22
CA SER A 228 14.78 -47.91 26.88
C SER A 228 14.22 -49.28 26.49
N ASP A 229 12.98 -49.32 25.99
CA ASP A 229 12.32 -50.43 25.39
C ASP A 229 12.78 -50.51 23.93
N THR A 230 13.72 -51.42 23.71
CA THR A 230 14.27 -51.79 22.39
C THR A 230 13.17 -52.09 21.37
N ARG A 231 11.97 -52.49 21.80
CA ARG A 231 10.81 -52.72 20.93
C ARG A 231 10.31 -51.46 20.24
N VAL A 232 10.32 -50.31 20.94
CA VAL A 232 9.88 -49.03 20.37
C VAL A 232 10.87 -48.52 19.33
N ALA A 233 12.17 -48.69 19.58
CA ALA A 233 13.23 -48.35 18.64
C ALA A 233 13.14 -49.21 17.36
N VAL A 234 12.98 -50.53 17.51
CA VAL A 234 12.85 -51.47 16.38
C VAL A 234 11.60 -51.19 15.55
N ASN A 235 10.45 -50.96 16.19
CA ASN A 235 9.20 -50.65 15.48
C ASN A 235 9.30 -49.34 14.68
N THR A 236 10.04 -48.35 15.19
CA THR A 236 10.26 -47.07 14.51
C THR A 236 11.14 -47.23 13.26
N ILE A 237 12.19 -48.06 13.35
CA ILE A 237 13.06 -48.40 12.22
C ILE A 237 12.26 -49.13 11.14
N GLN A 238 11.46 -50.13 11.51
CA GLN A 238 10.64 -50.89 10.56
C GLN A 238 9.59 -50.02 9.86
N ARG A 239 8.96 -49.08 10.57
CA ARG A 239 8.02 -48.12 9.97
C ARG A 239 8.71 -47.22 8.95
N SER A 240 9.95 -46.83 9.22
CA SER A 240 10.75 -46.01 8.29
C SER A 240 11.13 -46.77 7.02
N VAL A 241 11.50 -48.05 7.15
CA VAL A 241 11.74 -48.92 5.98
C VAL A 241 10.46 -49.08 5.15
N LYS A 242 9.32 -49.32 5.80
CA LYS A 242 8.04 -49.44 5.10
C LYS A 242 7.69 -48.17 4.31
N MET A 243 7.91 -46.97 4.88
CA MET A 243 7.67 -45.72 4.16
C MET A 243 8.53 -45.59 2.89
N VAL A 244 9.78 -46.07 2.94
CA VAL A 244 10.70 -46.08 1.80
C VAL A 244 10.24 -47.09 0.73
N THR A 245 9.74 -48.26 1.15
CA THR A 245 9.11 -49.25 0.27
C THR A 245 7.83 -48.71 -0.37
N ASP A 246 6.95 -48.07 0.40
CA ASP A 246 5.71 -47.43 -0.09
C ASP A 246 6.01 -46.28 -1.07
N ALA A 247 7.16 -45.62 -0.92
CA ALA A 247 7.66 -44.59 -1.84
C ALA A 247 8.35 -45.15 -3.11
N GLY A 248 8.31 -46.48 -3.32
CA GLY A 248 8.77 -47.13 -4.54
C GLY A 248 10.23 -47.60 -4.55
N ILE A 249 10.96 -47.48 -3.43
CA ILE A 249 12.33 -47.99 -3.29
C ILE A 249 12.26 -49.43 -2.78
N GLN A 250 12.85 -50.38 -3.49
CA GLN A 250 12.82 -51.81 -3.13
C GLN A 250 13.72 -52.14 -1.92
N ALA A 251 13.40 -51.60 -0.75
CA ALA A 251 14.09 -51.93 0.49
C ALA A 251 13.54 -53.22 1.11
N THR A 252 14.42 -54.11 1.56
CA THR A 252 14.07 -55.32 2.33
C THR A 252 14.59 -55.22 3.76
N SER A 253 13.81 -55.70 4.74
CA SER A 253 14.23 -55.72 6.14
C SER A 253 14.06 -57.10 6.77
N LYS A 254 15.06 -57.53 7.55
CA LYS A 254 15.01 -58.75 8.37
C LYS A 254 15.29 -58.40 9.84
N LYS A 255 14.58 -59.05 10.76
CA LYS A 255 14.76 -58.91 12.21
C LYS A 255 15.29 -60.21 12.79
N GLU A 256 16.32 -60.12 13.62
CA GLU A 256 16.91 -61.23 14.37
C GLU A 256 16.92 -60.85 15.86
N ASP A 257 16.26 -61.65 16.70
CA ASP A 257 16.23 -61.46 18.16
C ASP A 257 17.31 -62.35 18.79
N HIS A 258 18.27 -61.73 19.49
CA HIS A 258 19.29 -62.42 20.30
C HIS A 258 19.08 -62.12 21.78
N ASP A 259 19.70 -62.94 22.64
CA ASP A 259 19.55 -62.85 24.09
C ASP A 259 19.98 -61.48 24.67
N GLU A 260 20.98 -60.83 24.07
CA GLU A 260 21.52 -59.54 24.54
C GLU A 260 21.19 -58.34 23.63
N PHE A 261 20.73 -58.57 22.39
CA PHE A 261 20.44 -57.48 21.44
C PHE A 261 19.44 -57.89 20.36
N VAL A 262 18.80 -56.88 19.74
CA VAL A 262 17.99 -57.08 18.53
C VAL A 262 18.77 -56.53 17.33
N ARG A 263 18.93 -57.34 16.29
CA ARG A 263 19.56 -56.94 15.03
C ARG A 263 18.50 -56.73 13.97
N VAL A 264 18.56 -55.58 13.30
CA VAL A 264 17.73 -55.26 12.15
C VAL A 264 18.64 -55.05 10.96
N ILE A 265 18.49 -55.89 9.92
CA ILE A 265 19.28 -55.84 8.69
C ILE A 265 18.38 -55.22 7.62
N ILE A 266 18.85 -54.16 6.96
CA ILE A 266 18.12 -53.44 5.92
C ILE A 266 18.98 -53.39 4.67
N ASP A 267 18.48 -53.96 3.58
CA ASP A 267 19.11 -53.88 2.27
C ASP A 267 18.35 -52.88 1.42
N ILE A 268 19.07 -51.87 0.91
CA ILE A 268 18.53 -50.88 -0.02
C ILE A 268 19.37 -50.97 -1.30
N PRO A 269 18.78 -51.33 -2.46
CA PRO A 269 19.51 -51.41 -3.71
C PRO A 269 20.02 -50.02 -4.09
N LYS A 270 21.30 -49.92 -4.44
CA LYS A 270 21.87 -48.70 -5.01
C LYS A 270 21.25 -48.49 -6.40
N GLN A 271 20.73 -47.29 -6.68
CA GLN A 271 20.35 -46.91 -8.03
C GLN A 271 21.61 -46.96 -8.91
N LYS A 272 21.58 -47.77 -9.98
CA LYS A 272 22.59 -47.75 -11.05
C LYS A 272 22.14 -46.80 -12.15
#